data_AF-A0A964ZUH2-F1
#
_entry.id   AF-A0A964ZUH2-F1
#
_cell.length_a   1.000
_cell.length_b   1.000
_cell.length_c   1.000
_cell.angle_alpha   90.00
_cell.angle_beta   90.00
_cell.angle_gamma   90.00
#
_symmetry.space_group_name_H-M   'P 1'
#
loop_
_entity.id
_entity.type
_entity.pdbx_description
1 polymer ?
#
loop_
_entity_poly.entity_id
_entity_poly.type
_entity_poly.pdbx_seq_one_letter_code
_entity_poly.pdbx_strand_id
1 'polypeptide(L)'
;MDLELRLSGSFNEVDLLQWNGLLAAQPQPTPFLRWEFLSALEHTECTNAKSGWQPLPLTALDSEGRIVAAAPAYLKGHSYGEYVFDWAWADAYSRAGLNYYPKLLVASPFSPIVGSRLLAAPGQPKLRRQ
;
A
#
# COMPACT_ATOMS: atom_id res chain seq x y z
N MET A 1 1.73 -13.67 19.59
CA MET A 1 2.08 -13.87 18.18
C MET A 1 2.92 -12.67 17.82
N ASP A 2 4.21 -12.86 17.71
CA ASP A 2 5.13 -11.79 17.34
C ASP A 2 5.04 -11.61 15.83
N LEU A 3 4.94 -10.36 15.39
CA LEU A 3 4.87 -9.98 13.99
C LEU A 3 5.99 -9.01 13.69
N GLU A 4 6.73 -9.27 12.61
CA GLU A 4 7.70 -8.33 12.06
C GLU A 4 7.03 -7.51 10.96
N LEU A 5 7.05 -6.18 11.08
CA LEU A 5 6.62 -5.29 9.99
C LEU A 5 7.81 -4.96 9.09
N ARG A 6 7.63 -5.12 7.78
CA ARG A 6 8.65 -4.83 6.78
C ARG A 6 8.10 -3.94 5.67
N LEU A 7 8.81 -2.85 5.42
CA LEU A 7 8.66 -2.01 4.23
C LEU A 7 9.72 -2.43 3.22
N SER A 8 9.27 -2.86 2.03
CA SER A 8 10.17 -3.24 0.92
C SER A 8 10.37 -2.05 -0.02
N GLY A 9 11.47 -2.00 -0.76
CA GLY A 9 11.74 -0.90 -1.71
C GLY A 9 11.02 -1.06 -3.05
N SER A 10 10.49 -2.25 -3.31
CA SER A 10 9.87 -2.65 -4.58
C SER A 10 8.81 -3.73 -4.33
N PHE A 11 7.78 -3.79 -5.17
CA PHE A 11 6.89 -4.96 -5.17
C PHE A 11 7.62 -6.24 -5.59
N ASN A 12 8.73 -6.14 -6.32
CA ASN A 12 9.54 -7.30 -6.72
C ASN A 12 10.29 -7.97 -5.57
N GLU A 13 10.42 -7.30 -4.42
CA GLU A 13 11.01 -7.86 -3.21
C GLU A 13 9.99 -8.65 -2.38
N VAL A 14 8.70 -8.59 -2.73
CA VAL A 14 7.62 -9.30 -2.05
C VAL A 14 7.22 -10.53 -2.83
N ASP A 15 7.10 -11.67 -2.15
CA ASP A 15 6.71 -12.93 -2.78
C ASP A 15 5.32 -12.84 -3.42
N LEU A 16 5.29 -13.09 -4.73
CA LEU A 16 4.09 -13.00 -5.57
C LEU A 16 2.98 -13.93 -5.08
N LEU A 17 3.31 -15.19 -4.75
CA LEU A 17 2.31 -16.19 -4.41
C LEU A 17 1.68 -15.90 -3.06
N GLN A 18 2.48 -15.48 -2.07
CA GLN A 18 1.99 -15.06 -0.76
C GLN A 18 1.12 -13.81 -0.87
N TRP A 19 1.54 -12.79 -1.64
CA TRP A 19 0.73 -11.60 -1.87
C TRP A 19 -0.61 -11.92 -2.52
N ASN A 20 -0.60 -12.66 -3.64
CA ASN A 20 -1.80 -13.01 -4.37
C ASN A 20 -2.69 -13.98 -3.56
N GLY A 21 -2.11 -14.85 -2.73
CA GLY A 21 -2.85 -15.69 -1.78
C GLY A 21 -3.60 -14.87 -0.74
N LEU A 22 -2.95 -13.85 -0.16
CA LEU A 22 -3.61 -12.92 0.76
C LEU A 22 -4.74 -12.15 0.06
N LEU A 23 -4.52 -11.68 -1.17
CA LEU A 23 -5.54 -10.98 -1.95
C LEU A 23 -6.75 -11.86 -2.22
N ALA A 24 -6.54 -13.11 -2.66
CA ALA A 24 -7.60 -14.07 -2.96
C ALA A 24 -8.46 -14.41 -1.74
N ALA A 25 -7.86 -14.36 -0.53
CA ALA A 25 -8.58 -14.57 0.72
C ALA A 25 -9.44 -13.38 1.16
N GLN A 26 -9.36 -12.23 0.49
CA GLN A 26 -10.15 -11.05 0.84
C GLN A 26 -11.62 -11.19 0.42
N PRO A 27 -12.57 -10.53 1.11
CA PRO A 27 -13.98 -10.56 0.73
C PRO A 27 -14.29 -9.96 -0.65
N GLN A 28 -13.47 -9.00 -1.09
CA GLN A 28 -13.60 -8.32 -2.38
C GLN A 28 -12.21 -8.22 -3.03
N PRO A 29 -11.67 -9.32 -3.56
CA PRO A 29 -10.41 -9.31 -4.28
C PRO A 29 -10.56 -8.47 -5.55
N THR A 30 -9.51 -7.75 -5.93
CA THR A 30 -9.54 -6.83 -7.06
C THR A 30 -8.28 -6.99 -7.91
N PRO A 31 -8.37 -6.99 -9.26
CA PRO A 31 -7.20 -7.09 -10.12
C PRO A 31 -6.20 -5.95 -9.89
N PHE A 32 -6.67 -4.80 -9.41
CA PHE A 32 -5.84 -3.61 -9.17
C PHE A 32 -4.91 -3.72 -7.95
N LEU A 33 -4.99 -4.82 -7.20
CA LEU A 33 -4.03 -5.15 -6.15
C LEU A 33 -3.29 -6.45 -6.40
N ARG A 34 -3.48 -7.07 -7.57
CA ARG A 34 -2.63 -8.20 -7.94
C ARG A 34 -1.20 -7.74 -7.99
N TRP A 35 -0.30 -8.61 -7.52
CA TRP A 35 1.13 -8.34 -7.58
C TRP A 35 1.57 -7.93 -8.98
N GLU A 36 1.05 -8.60 -10.01
CA GLU A 36 1.40 -8.33 -11.42
C GLU A 36 1.01 -6.92 -11.87
N PHE A 37 -0.13 -6.41 -11.39
CA PHE A 37 -0.56 -5.05 -11.72
C PHE A 37 0.33 -4.00 -11.02
N LEU A 38 0.59 -4.20 -9.73
CA LEU A 38 1.40 -3.27 -8.92
C LEU A 38 2.85 -3.24 -9.42
N SER A 39 3.42 -4.42 -9.68
CA SER A 39 4.76 -4.57 -10.26
C SER A 39 4.81 -3.98 -11.68
N ALA A 40 3.78 -4.15 -12.52
CA ALA A 40 3.77 -3.55 -13.84
C ALA A 40 3.83 -2.01 -13.79
N LEU A 41 3.08 -1.36 -12.89
CA LEU A 41 3.12 0.09 -12.72
C LEU A 41 4.50 0.60 -12.28
N GLU A 42 5.18 -0.18 -11.43
CA GLU A 42 6.55 0.13 -11.02
C GLU A 42 7.52 -0.01 -12.21
N HIS A 43 7.45 -1.13 -12.93
CA HIS A 43 8.30 -1.41 -14.10
C HIS A 43 8.09 -0.42 -15.25
N THR A 44 6.87 0.10 -15.44
CA THR A 44 6.57 1.12 -16.45
C THR A 44 6.74 2.54 -15.92
N GLU A 45 7.44 2.72 -14.80
CA GLU A 45 7.78 4.01 -14.18
C GLU A 45 6.57 4.88 -13.79
N CYS A 46 5.36 4.31 -13.70
CA CYS A 46 4.19 5.02 -13.22
C CYS A 46 4.30 5.28 -11.70
N THR A 47 4.83 4.31 -10.95
CA THR A 47 5.07 4.44 -9.50
C THR A 47 6.56 4.38 -9.21
N ASN A 48 7.18 5.53 -9.01
CA ASN A 48 8.56 5.66 -8.54
C ASN A 48 8.74 6.96 -7.75
N ALA A 49 9.94 7.17 -7.21
CA ALA A 49 10.24 8.39 -6.44
C ALA A 49 10.09 9.67 -7.26
N LYS A 50 10.42 9.66 -8.57
CA LYS A 50 10.31 10.83 -9.45
C LYS A 50 8.85 11.19 -9.75
N SER A 51 7.97 10.19 -9.91
CA SER A 51 6.53 10.40 -10.10
C SER A 51 5.82 10.76 -8.80
N GLY A 52 6.55 10.83 -7.67
CA GLY A 52 5.99 11.10 -6.36
C GLY A 52 5.18 9.93 -5.79
N TRP A 53 5.27 8.74 -6.38
CA TRP A 53 4.59 7.50 -5.99
C TRP A 53 5.61 6.38 -5.71
N GLN A 54 6.57 6.63 -4.82
CA GLN A 54 7.60 5.64 -4.52
C GLN A 54 6.96 4.40 -3.87
N PRO A 55 7.08 3.20 -4.46
CA PRO A 55 6.58 1.98 -3.83
C PRO A 55 7.28 1.73 -2.51
N LEU A 56 6.51 1.39 -1.49
CA LEU A 56 7.00 0.88 -0.21
C LEU A 56 6.06 -0.23 0.29
N PRO A 57 5.95 -1.39 -0.40
CA PRO A 57 5.01 -2.44 0.00
C PRO A 57 5.22 -2.82 1.46
N LEU A 58 4.13 -2.75 2.24
CA LEU A 58 4.14 -3.06 3.66
C LEU A 58 3.70 -4.51 3.85
N THR A 59 4.48 -5.29 4.57
CA THR A 59 4.18 -6.69 4.91
C THR A 59 4.32 -6.92 6.41
N ALA A 60 3.54 -7.86 6.94
CA ALA A 60 3.69 -8.40 8.29
C ALA A 60 4.06 -9.87 8.19
N LEU A 61 5.17 -10.27 8.81
CA LEU A 61 5.70 -11.62 8.82
C LEU A 61 5.46 -12.29 10.18
N ASP A 62 5.13 -13.57 10.18
CA ASP A 62 5.11 -14.40 11.40
C ASP A 62 6.52 -14.89 11.79
N SER A 63 6.61 -15.64 12.89
CA SER A 63 7.86 -16.23 13.40
C SER A 63 8.54 -17.19 12.42
N GLU A 64 7.80 -17.71 11.44
CA GLU A 64 8.33 -18.59 10.40
C GLU A 64 8.72 -17.82 9.12
N GLY A 65 8.60 -16.49 9.13
CA GLY A 65 8.91 -15.62 8.00
C GLY A 65 7.84 -15.64 6.90
N ARG A 66 6.62 -16.10 7.18
CA ARG A 66 5.51 -16.09 6.22
C ARG A 66 4.76 -14.77 6.29
N ILE A 67 4.37 -14.24 5.13
CA ILE A 67 3.58 -13.01 5.04
C ILE A 67 2.14 -13.32 5.46
N VAL A 68 1.73 -12.82 6.61
CA VAL A 68 0.37 -13.00 7.17
C VAL A 68 -0.53 -11.79 6.96
N ALA A 69 0.04 -10.64 6.62
CA ALA A 69 -0.69 -9.46 6.16
C ALA A 69 0.15 -8.60 5.23
N ALA A 70 -0.50 -7.83 4.36
CA ALA A 70 0.17 -6.95 3.41
C ALA A 70 -0.70 -5.74 3.04
N ALA A 71 -0.06 -4.66 2.59
CA ALA A 71 -0.74 -3.47 2.09
C ALA A 71 0.07 -2.81 0.95
N PRO A 72 -0.60 -2.33 -0.12
CA PRO A 72 0.03 -1.56 -1.18
C PRO A 72 0.30 -0.15 -0.65
N ALA A 73 1.51 0.07 -0.18
CA ALA A 73 1.92 1.34 0.42
C ALA A 73 2.92 2.08 -0.47
N TYR A 74 2.84 3.41 -0.43
CA TYR A 74 3.66 4.30 -1.24
C TYR A 74 4.10 5.51 -0.42
N LEU A 75 5.35 5.91 -0.56
CA LEU A 75 5.83 7.20 -0.08
C LEU A 75 5.45 8.27 -1.11
N LYS A 76 4.60 9.21 -0.69
CA LYS A 76 3.98 10.21 -1.55
C LYS A 76 4.55 11.59 -1.32
N GLY A 77 5.02 12.21 -2.41
CA GLY A 77 5.56 13.59 -2.40
C GLY A 77 4.53 14.69 -2.70
N HIS A 78 3.30 14.33 -3.09
CA HIS A 78 2.22 15.25 -3.43
C HIS A 78 0.86 14.53 -3.35
N SER A 79 -0.26 15.27 -3.37
CA SER A 79 -1.64 14.71 -3.37
C SER A 79 -2.15 14.14 -4.70
N TYR A 80 -1.48 14.41 -5.83
CA TYR A 80 -1.99 13.98 -7.15
C TYR A 80 -2.14 12.46 -7.29
N GLY A 81 -3.25 12.03 -7.93
CA GLY A 81 -3.54 10.65 -8.31
C GLY A 81 -4.16 9.77 -7.22
N GLU A 82 -4.33 10.29 -6.00
CA GLU A 82 -4.83 9.51 -4.84
C GLU A 82 -6.35 9.36 -4.85
N TYR A 83 -7.03 10.19 -5.66
CA TYR A 83 -8.49 10.37 -5.63
C TYR A 83 -9.04 10.73 -4.24
N VAL A 84 -8.16 11.16 -3.33
CA VAL A 84 -8.41 11.78 -2.03
C VAL A 84 -7.84 13.18 -2.11
N PHE A 85 -8.71 14.20 -2.08
CA PHE A 85 -8.32 15.60 -2.28
C PHE A 85 -7.88 16.26 -0.97
N ASP A 86 -6.77 15.79 -0.39
CA ASP A 86 -6.27 16.27 0.91
C ASP A 86 -5.39 17.54 0.85
N TRP A 87 -5.51 18.32 -0.23
CA TRP A 87 -4.83 19.61 -0.40
C TRP A 87 -5.04 20.57 0.76
N ALA A 88 -6.24 20.61 1.33
CA ALA A 88 -6.55 21.45 2.49
C ALA A 88 -5.73 21.08 3.73
N TRP A 89 -5.37 19.80 3.90
CA TRP A 89 -4.51 19.32 4.98
C TRP A 89 -3.07 19.73 4.76
N ALA A 90 -2.56 19.54 3.53
CA ALA A 90 -1.21 19.97 3.16
C ALA A 90 -1.02 21.49 3.36
N ASP A 91 -2.02 22.28 2.97
CA ASP A 91 -2.05 23.74 3.14
C ASP A 91 -2.11 24.15 4.62
N ALA A 92 -2.90 23.44 5.45
CA ALA A 92 -2.92 23.67 6.89
C ALA A 92 -1.56 23.37 7.57
N TYR A 93 -0.89 22.28 7.19
CA TYR A 93 0.46 21.93 7.69
C TYR A 93 1.48 23.00 7.28
N SER A 94 1.45 23.45 6.03
CA SER A 94 2.31 24.53 5.53
C SER A 94 2.14 25.81 6.33
N ARG A 95 0.89 26.24 6.59
CA ARG A 95 0.60 27.40 7.45
C ARG A 95 1.11 27.24 8.88
N ALA A 96 1.17 26.02 9.39
CA ALA A 96 1.71 25.70 10.71
C ALA A 96 3.24 25.53 10.70
N GLY A 97 3.92 25.69 9.56
CA GLY A 97 5.36 25.46 9.42
C GLY A 97 5.77 23.98 9.53
N LEU A 98 4.84 23.06 9.31
CA LEU A 98 5.05 21.61 9.39
C LEU A 98 5.12 20.98 8.00
N ASN A 99 5.85 19.86 7.91
CA ASN A 99 5.93 19.08 6.68
C ASN A 99 4.76 18.10 6.60
N TYR A 100 3.93 18.24 5.57
CA TYR A 100 2.91 17.24 5.24
C TYR A 100 3.45 16.10 4.36
N TYR A 101 4.44 16.41 3.53
CA TYR A 101 5.13 15.44 2.67
C TYR A 101 6.58 15.21 3.15
N PRO A 102 7.15 14.04 2.87
CA PRO A 102 6.47 12.89 2.28
C PRO A 102 5.49 12.25 3.27
N LYS A 103 4.40 11.66 2.75
CA LYS A 103 3.42 10.91 3.54
C LYS A 103 3.37 9.45 3.09
N LEU A 104 3.01 8.54 3.99
CA LEU A 104 2.72 7.17 3.61
C LEU A 104 1.26 7.04 3.19
N LEU A 105 1.02 6.55 1.98
CA LEU A 105 -0.31 6.29 1.45
C LEU A 105 -0.51 4.79 1.26
N VAL A 106 -1.63 4.25 1.76
CA VAL A 106 -2.10 2.90 1.44
C VAL A 106 -3.29 2.99 0.50
N ALA A 107 -3.09 2.69 -0.78
CA ALA A 107 -4.11 2.85 -1.81
C ALA A 107 -3.87 1.93 -3.02
N SER A 108 -4.88 1.83 -3.87
CA SER A 108 -4.66 1.32 -5.24
C SER A 108 -4.22 2.51 -6.08
N PRO A 109 -3.08 2.44 -6.77
CA PRO A 109 -2.58 3.55 -7.57
C PRO A 109 -3.51 3.82 -8.77
N PHE A 110 -3.74 5.10 -9.07
CA PHE A 110 -4.42 5.60 -10.28
C PHE A 110 -5.83 5.07 -10.58
N SER A 111 -6.49 4.41 -9.64
CA SER A 111 -7.81 3.81 -9.83
C SER A 111 -8.74 4.14 -8.65
N PRO A 112 -9.90 4.79 -8.85
CA PRO A 112 -10.88 5.03 -7.78
C PRO A 112 -11.75 3.78 -7.54
N ILE A 113 -11.12 2.61 -7.41
CA ILE A 113 -11.82 1.33 -7.30
C ILE A 113 -12.07 0.97 -5.83
N VAL A 114 -13.27 0.46 -5.54
CA VAL A 114 -13.57 -0.10 -4.21
C VAL A 114 -12.81 -1.42 -3.98
N GLY A 115 -12.53 -1.76 -2.72
CA GLY A 115 -11.97 -3.06 -2.34
C GLY A 115 -11.08 -3.01 -1.10
N SER A 116 -10.65 -4.16 -0.61
CA SER A 116 -9.67 -4.25 0.49
C SER A 116 -8.37 -3.56 0.08
N ARG A 117 -7.69 -2.88 1.01
CA ARG A 117 -6.30 -2.40 0.86
C ARG A 117 -5.35 -2.95 1.92
N LEU A 118 -5.92 -3.46 3.00
CA LEU A 118 -5.20 -4.21 4.00
C LEU A 118 -5.58 -5.67 3.77
N LEU A 119 -4.62 -6.44 3.29
CA LEU A 119 -4.75 -7.86 3.03
C LEU A 119 -4.29 -8.60 4.28
N ALA A 120 -5.02 -9.62 4.70
CA ALA A 120 -4.66 -10.44 5.85
C ALA A 120 -5.09 -11.89 5.62
N ALA A 121 -4.30 -12.82 6.16
CA ALA A 121 -4.61 -14.23 6.12
C ALA A 121 -5.93 -14.54 6.86
N PRO A 122 -6.66 -15.59 6.47
CA PRO A 122 -7.86 -16.02 7.19
C PRO A 122 -7.59 -16.22 8.68
N GLY A 123 -8.56 -15.87 9.53
CA GLY A 123 -8.44 -16.02 10.98
C GLY A 123 -7.64 -14.92 11.68
N GLN A 124 -6.98 -14.02 10.94
CA GLN A 124 -6.38 -12.82 11.54
C GLN A 124 -7.48 -11.84 11.97
N PRO A 125 -7.29 -11.11 13.10
CA PRO A 125 -8.24 -10.11 13.54
C PRO A 125 -8.51 -9.12 12.42
N LYS A 126 -9.77 -9.04 11.97
CA LYS A 126 -10.17 -8.01 11.02
C LYS A 126 -10.06 -6.67 11.74
N LEU A 127 -9.39 -5.70 11.11
CA LEU A 127 -9.48 -4.31 11.54
C LEU A 127 -10.96 -3.92 11.56
N ARG A 128 -11.48 -3.63 12.75
CA ARG A 128 -12.80 -3.03 12.89
C ARG A 128 -12.70 -1.65 12.25
N ARG A 129 -13.47 -1.41 11.19
CA ARG A 129 -13.69 -0.04 10.70
C ARG A 129 -14.32 0.72 11.87
N GLN A 130 -13.65 1.77 12.36
CA GLN A 130 -14.26 2.75 13.24
C GLN A 130 -15.27 3.57 12.46
#